data_AF-A0A4R8RGZ3-F1
#
_entry.id   AF-A0A4R8RGZ3-F1
#
_cell.length_a   1.000
_cell.length_b   1.000
_cell.length_c   1.000
_cell.angle_alpha   90.00
_cell.angle_beta   90.00
_cell.angle_gamma   90.00
#
_symmetry.space_group_name_H-M   'P 1'
#
loop_
_entity.id
_entity.type
_entity.pdbx_description
1 polymer ?
#
loop_
_entity_poly.entity_id
_entity_poly.type
_entity_poly.pdbx_seq_one_letter_code
_entity_poly.pdbx_strand_id
1 'polypeptide(L)'
;MDLDEQLAHLTARVLSNLSDQHDWTDVQVHWKDRPRPRPIISGLPPSRLYMHPDEQVETLEVEQITGRPPNQIPEFEWVLPVHLSEQWTLSSFAAIFDSIDALPREIVHHHDIAHSAERDWRGALRQKRLLLAVLHDDSTISYYLMHEGIVKPRQN
;
A
#
# COMPACT_ATOMS: atom_id res chain seq x y z
N MET A 1 17.45 -14.54 -20.85
CA MET A 1 16.18 -13.96 -20.43
C MET A 1 16.51 -12.59 -19.89
N ASP A 2 15.88 -11.56 -20.43
CA ASP A 2 16.17 -10.16 -20.08
C ASP A 2 15.63 -9.87 -18.67
N LEU A 3 16.34 -9.07 -17.87
CA LEU A 3 15.90 -8.72 -16.50
C LEU A 3 14.55 -8.00 -16.53
N ASP A 4 14.36 -7.14 -17.52
CA ASP A 4 13.11 -6.41 -17.76
C ASP A 4 11.94 -7.35 -18.05
N GLU A 5 12.20 -8.44 -18.79
CA GLU A 5 11.20 -9.47 -19.11
C GLU A 5 10.82 -10.28 -17.86
N GLN A 6 11.80 -10.62 -17.02
CA GLN A 6 11.55 -11.30 -15.74
C GLN A 6 10.71 -10.44 -14.79
N LEU A 7 11.05 -9.16 -14.68
CA LEU A 7 10.29 -8.20 -13.86
C LEU A 7 8.88 -7.99 -14.41
N ALA A 8 8.71 -7.91 -15.73
CA ALA A 8 7.39 -7.82 -16.35
C ALA A 8 6.54 -9.06 -16.07
N HIS A 9 7.12 -10.27 -16.18
CA HIS A 9 6.41 -11.51 -15.87
C HIS A 9 6.00 -11.60 -14.40
N LEU A 10 6.92 -11.30 -13.48
CA LEU A 10 6.65 -11.23 -12.04
C LEU A 10 5.52 -10.25 -11.74
N THR A 11 5.58 -9.06 -12.32
CA THR A 11 4.57 -8.01 -12.15
C THR A 11 3.21 -8.46 -12.66
N ALA A 12 3.15 -9.11 -13.82
CA ALA A 12 1.91 -9.63 -14.38
C ALA A 12 1.27 -10.71 -13.48
N ARG A 13 2.08 -11.60 -12.90
CA ARG A 13 1.60 -12.64 -11.96
C ARG A 13 0.99 -12.03 -10.70
N VAL A 14 1.65 -11.05 -10.11
CA VAL A 14 1.12 -10.34 -8.93
C VAL A 14 -0.14 -9.54 -9.29
N LEU A 15 -0.16 -8.89 -10.45
CA LEU A 15 -1.32 -8.12 -10.91
C LEU A 15 -2.56 -9.00 -11.07
N SER A 16 -2.44 -10.15 -11.74
CA SER A 16 -3.53 -11.12 -11.87
C SER A 16 -3.97 -11.68 -10.51
N ASN A 17 -3.04 -11.92 -9.59
CA ASN A 17 -3.43 -12.38 -8.25
C ASN A 17 -4.24 -11.33 -7.48
N LEU A 18 -3.85 -10.06 -7.57
CA LEU A 18 -4.58 -8.95 -6.96
C LEU A 18 -6.00 -8.83 -7.53
N SER A 19 -6.16 -8.85 -8.85
CA SER A 19 -7.47 -8.69 -9.50
C SER A 19 -8.36 -9.94 -9.36
N ASP A 20 -7.80 -11.12 -9.57
CA ASP A 20 -8.60 -12.34 -9.81
C ASP A 20 -8.83 -13.15 -8.52
N GLN A 21 -7.96 -13.01 -7.51
CA GLN A 21 -8.09 -13.75 -6.24
C GLN A 21 -8.38 -12.86 -5.03
N HIS A 22 -8.03 -11.57 -5.10
CA HIS A 22 -8.21 -10.63 -4.01
C HIS A 22 -9.21 -9.51 -4.33
N ASP A 23 -9.88 -9.58 -5.48
CA ASP A 23 -10.91 -8.63 -5.91
C ASP A 23 -10.47 -7.15 -5.89
N TRP A 24 -9.18 -6.88 -6.14
CA TRP A 24 -8.71 -5.51 -6.25
C TRP A 24 -9.23 -4.86 -7.52
N THR A 25 -9.62 -3.60 -7.39
CA THR A 25 -10.13 -2.77 -8.49
C THR A 25 -9.12 -1.68 -8.84
N ASP A 26 -9.28 -1.06 -10.02
CA ASP A 26 -8.41 0.03 -10.51
C ASP A 26 -6.90 -0.30 -10.46
N VAL A 27 -6.55 -1.57 -10.70
CA VAL A 27 -5.17 -2.05 -10.66
C VAL A 27 -4.37 -1.54 -11.86
N GLN A 28 -3.21 -0.93 -11.63
CA GLN A 28 -2.37 -0.32 -12.66
C GLN A 28 -0.88 -0.56 -12.39
N VAL A 29 -0.10 -0.79 -13.45
CA VAL A 29 1.36 -0.92 -13.36
C VAL A 29 2.02 0.43 -13.63
N HIS A 30 2.96 0.81 -12.77
CA HIS A 30 3.80 2.00 -12.87
C HIS A 30 5.25 1.57 -13.05
N TRP A 31 5.90 2.04 -14.10
CA TRP A 31 7.29 1.70 -14.39
C TRP A 31 8.00 2.85 -15.09
N LYS A 32 7.50 3.27 -16.26
CA LYS A 32 8.17 4.26 -17.14
C LYS A 32 7.68 5.70 -16.93
N ASP A 33 6.81 5.92 -15.96
CA ASP A 33 6.22 7.21 -15.60
C ASP A 33 7.19 8.13 -14.84
N ARG A 34 8.11 7.53 -14.08
CA ARG A 34 9.18 8.21 -13.31
C ARG A 34 10.45 7.36 -13.34
N PRO A 35 11.63 7.90 -12.98
CA PRO A 35 12.81 7.07 -12.76
C PRO A 35 12.58 6.15 -11.56
N ARG A 36 12.03 4.97 -11.83
CA ARG A 36 11.77 3.92 -10.84
C ARG A 36 12.76 2.79 -11.03
N PRO A 37 13.28 2.19 -9.94
CA PRO A 37 14.23 1.09 -10.06
C PRO A 37 13.60 -0.21 -10.59
N ARG A 38 12.26 -0.36 -10.49
CA ARG A 38 11.50 -1.51 -11.02
C ARG A 38 10.01 -1.19 -11.15
N PRO A 39 9.21 -2.06 -11.80
CA PRO A 39 7.76 -1.91 -11.85
C PRO A 39 7.12 -2.04 -10.47
N ILE A 40 6.13 -1.19 -10.20
CA ILE A 40 5.27 -1.23 -9.02
C ILE A 40 3.81 -1.22 -9.47
N ILE A 41 2.91 -1.72 -8.64
CA ILE A 41 1.48 -1.77 -8.93
C ILE A 41 0.75 -0.82 -7.98
N SER A 42 -0.30 -0.15 -8.45
CA SER A 42 -1.27 0.53 -7.59
C SER A 42 -2.62 -0.13 -7.76
N GLY A 43 -3.46 -0.16 -6.73
CA GLY A 43 -4.86 -0.57 -6.86
C GLY A 43 -5.67 -0.30 -5.61
N LEU A 44 -6.97 -0.55 -5.70
CA LEU A 44 -7.93 -0.38 -4.61
C LEU A 44 -8.36 -1.75 -4.08
N PRO A 45 -7.99 -2.13 -2.85
CA PRO A 45 -8.42 -3.39 -2.23
C PRO A 45 -9.92 -3.36 -1.89
N PRO A 46 -10.59 -4.52 -1.77
CA PRO A 46 -12.02 -4.59 -1.42
C PRO A 46 -12.31 -4.10 0.01
N SER A 47 -11.31 -4.15 0.89
CA SER A 47 -11.38 -3.66 2.26
C SER A 47 -10.11 -2.89 2.64
N ARG A 48 -10.21 -1.96 3.58
CA ARG A 48 -9.05 -1.20 4.07
C ARG A 48 -8.03 -2.13 4.73
N LEU A 49 -6.80 -2.16 4.21
CA LEU A 49 -5.75 -3.10 4.67
C LEU A 49 -5.09 -2.69 5.98
N TYR A 50 -5.02 -1.40 6.26
CA TYR A 50 -4.40 -0.87 7.48
C TYR A 50 -5.16 0.34 8.02
N MET A 51 -5.36 0.31 9.33
CA MET A 51 -5.84 1.44 10.12
C MET A 51 -4.76 1.76 11.16
N HIS A 52 -4.43 3.04 11.29
CA HIS A 52 -3.44 3.46 12.29
C HIS A 52 -4.00 3.20 13.70
N PRO A 53 -3.18 2.77 14.69
CA PRO A 53 -3.63 2.49 16.05
C PRO A 53 -4.47 3.61 16.69
N ASP A 54 -3.99 4.85 16.73
CA ASP A 54 -4.79 5.91 17.36
C ASP A 54 -6.07 6.25 16.54
N GLU A 55 -6.15 5.90 15.23
CA GLU A 55 -7.40 5.99 14.44
C GLU A 55 -8.38 4.87 14.80
N GLN A 56 -7.86 3.69 15.18
CA GLN A 56 -8.68 2.62 15.76
C GLN A 56 -9.29 3.07 17.08
N VAL A 57 -8.55 3.82 17.90
CA VAL A 57 -9.08 4.38 19.16
C VAL A 57 -10.22 5.36 18.88
N GLU A 58 -10.00 6.35 18.01
CA GLU A 58 -11.05 7.30 17.61
C GLU A 58 -12.29 6.57 17.04
N THR A 59 -12.05 5.55 16.21
CA THR A 59 -13.10 4.70 15.66
C THR A 59 -13.94 4.04 16.76
N LEU A 60 -13.30 3.42 17.74
CA LEU A 60 -13.97 2.72 18.84
C LEU A 60 -14.74 3.68 19.74
N GLU A 61 -14.24 4.90 19.94
CA GLU A 61 -14.95 5.95 20.67
C GLU A 61 -16.21 6.39 19.92
N VAL A 62 -16.11 6.59 18.60
CA VAL A 62 -17.26 6.95 17.75
C VAL A 62 -18.29 5.82 17.71
N GLU A 63 -17.88 4.55 17.63
CA GLU A 63 -18.79 3.40 17.70
C GLU A 63 -19.54 3.35 19.03
N GLN A 64 -18.85 3.59 20.15
CA GLN A 64 -19.48 3.63 21.47
C GLN A 64 -20.51 4.75 21.58
N ILE A 65 -20.27 5.89 20.94
CA ILE A 65 -21.17 7.05 20.96
C ILE A 65 -22.34 6.87 19.99
N THR A 66 -22.10 6.34 18.79
CA THR A 66 -23.08 6.30 17.68
C THR A 66 -23.78 4.95 17.52
N GLY A 67 -23.27 3.88 18.13
CA GLY A 67 -23.81 2.53 18.08
C GLY A 67 -23.70 1.85 16.71
N ARG A 68 -22.91 2.40 15.77
CA ARG A 68 -22.72 1.87 14.42
C ARG A 68 -21.23 1.75 14.11
N PRO A 69 -20.80 0.71 13.36
CA PRO A 69 -19.42 0.62 12.91
C PRO A 69 -19.08 1.81 12.01
N PRO A 70 -17.86 2.37 12.07
CA PRO A 70 -17.47 3.45 11.19
C PRO A 70 -17.41 2.93 9.75
N ASN A 71 -17.59 3.84 8.80
CA ASN A 71 -17.38 3.50 7.40
C ASN A 71 -15.87 3.38 7.13
N GLN A 72 -15.37 2.16 6.93
CA GLN A 72 -13.97 1.92 6.58
C GLN A 72 -13.81 2.00 5.06
N ILE A 73 -13.58 3.21 4.57
CA ILE A 73 -13.41 3.46 3.13
C ILE A 73 -12.07 2.85 2.68
N PRO A 74 -12.04 2.02 1.61
CA PRO A 74 -10.79 1.53 1.05
C PRO A 74 -9.89 2.66 0.53
N GLU A 75 -8.58 2.46 0.63
CA GLU A 75 -7.57 3.41 0.14
C GLU A 75 -6.77 2.79 -0.99
N PHE A 76 -6.31 3.60 -1.95
CA PHE A 76 -5.35 3.13 -2.95
C PHE A 76 -4.03 2.74 -2.29
N GLU A 77 -3.50 1.57 -2.64
CA GLU A 77 -2.25 1.08 -2.09
C GLU A 77 -1.21 0.82 -3.18
N TRP A 78 0.05 1.07 -2.84
CA TRP A 78 1.20 0.64 -3.62
C TRP A 78 1.53 -0.81 -3.31
N VAL A 79 1.77 -1.61 -4.35
CA VAL A 79 2.19 -3.01 -4.25
C VAL A 79 3.52 -3.17 -4.97
N LEU A 80 4.50 -3.77 -4.31
CA LEU A 80 5.83 -4.04 -4.83
C LEU A 80 5.97 -5.54 -5.12
N PRO A 81 5.99 -5.97 -6.41
CA PRO A 81 6.23 -7.36 -6.78
C PRO A 81 7.69 -7.74 -6.53
N VAL A 82 7.94 -8.80 -5.78
CA VAL A 82 9.29 -9.34 -5.53
C VAL A 82 9.28 -10.85 -5.62
N HIS A 83 10.37 -11.44 -6.10
CA HIS A 83 10.58 -12.88 -6.03
C HIS A 83 11.32 -13.26 -4.75
N LEU A 84 10.99 -14.41 -4.15
CA LEU A 84 11.58 -14.87 -2.89
C LEU A 84 13.11 -15.01 -2.94
N SER A 85 13.66 -15.35 -4.10
CA SER A 85 15.10 -15.53 -4.29
C SER A 85 15.89 -14.21 -4.37
N GLU A 86 15.21 -13.07 -4.46
CA GLU A 86 15.86 -11.76 -4.58
C GLU A 86 16.50 -11.33 -3.25
N GLN A 87 17.70 -10.79 -3.34
CA GLN A 87 18.40 -10.23 -2.18
C GLN A 87 18.09 -8.74 -2.07
N TRP A 88 17.27 -8.38 -1.09
CA TRP A 88 16.87 -7.01 -0.83
C TRP A 88 17.76 -6.35 0.23
N THR A 89 18.32 -5.19 -0.10
CA THR A 89 19.01 -4.33 0.85
C THR A 89 18.08 -3.22 1.33
N LEU A 90 18.42 -2.62 2.48
CA LEU A 90 17.70 -1.44 2.99
C LEU A 90 17.75 -0.27 1.98
N SER A 91 18.87 -0.08 1.28
CA SER A 91 19.01 0.95 0.25
C SER A 91 18.09 0.73 -0.95
N SER A 92 17.85 -0.53 -1.35
CA SER A 92 16.89 -0.86 -2.41
C SER A 92 15.46 -0.50 -2.00
N PHE A 93 15.07 -0.78 -0.75
CA PHE A 93 13.76 -0.36 -0.24
C PHE A 93 13.65 1.16 -0.16
N ALA A 94 14.67 1.85 0.33
CA ALA A 94 14.69 3.32 0.37
C ALA A 94 14.49 3.92 -1.02
N ALA A 95 15.19 3.41 -2.04
CA ALA A 95 15.03 3.87 -3.42
C ALA A 95 13.61 3.65 -3.98
N ILE A 96 12.90 2.61 -3.54
CA ILE A 96 11.48 2.42 -3.89
C ILE A 96 10.62 3.49 -3.21
N PHE A 97 10.79 3.70 -1.90
CA PHE A 97 10.05 4.71 -1.15
C PHE A 97 10.29 6.12 -1.68
N ASP A 98 11.52 6.45 -2.08
CA ASP A 98 11.86 7.72 -2.72
C ASP A 98 11.14 7.91 -4.06
N SER A 99 10.86 6.82 -4.78
CA SER A 99 10.21 6.86 -6.08
C SER A 99 8.69 7.03 -6.01
N ILE A 100 8.05 6.73 -4.87
CA ILE A 100 6.59 6.76 -4.70
C ILE A 100 6.12 7.96 -3.88
N ASP A 101 4.90 8.39 -4.15
CA ASP A 101 4.17 9.34 -3.31
C ASP A 101 3.42 8.57 -2.20
N ALA A 102 3.00 9.24 -1.12
CA ALA A 102 2.36 8.58 0.02
C ALA A 102 1.07 7.82 -0.34
N LEU A 103 0.35 8.31 -1.35
CA LEU A 103 -0.81 7.65 -1.96
C LEU A 103 -0.62 7.57 -3.48
N PRO A 104 -0.99 6.45 -4.12
CA PRO A 104 -0.93 6.33 -5.58
C PRO A 104 -1.87 7.31 -6.29
N ARG A 105 -3.01 7.58 -5.65
CA ARG A 105 -4.00 8.56 -6.08
C ARG A 105 -4.50 9.27 -4.84
N GLU A 106 -4.41 10.59 -4.81
CA GLU A 106 -5.13 11.38 -3.82
C GLU A 106 -6.63 11.23 -4.09
N ILE A 107 -7.36 10.62 -3.16
CA ILE A 107 -8.79 10.81 -3.12
C ILE A 107 -8.96 12.25 -2.64
N VAL A 108 -9.32 13.16 -3.55
CA VAL A 108 -9.64 14.55 -3.21
C VAL A 108 -10.94 14.54 -2.40
N HIS A 109 -10.83 14.26 -1.11
CA HIS A 109 -11.90 14.48 -0.17
C HIS A 109 -12.08 15.99 -0.07
N HIS A 110 -13.10 16.52 -0.75
CA HIS A 110 -13.57 17.91 -0.61
C HIS A 110 -14.23 18.10 0.78
N HIS A 111 -13.48 17.85 1.85
CA HIS A 111 -13.91 18.07 3.22
C HIS A 111 -12.93 19.01 3.90
N ASP A 112 -13.32 20.28 3.94
CA ASP A 112 -12.92 21.36 4.85
C ASP A 112 -11.44 21.42 5.26
N ILE A 113 -10.70 22.25 4.52
CA ILE A 113 -9.28 22.63 4.66
C ILE A 113 -8.94 23.31 6.02
N ALA A 114 -9.82 23.32 7.02
CA ALA A 114 -9.63 24.17 8.21
C ALA A 114 -9.06 23.49 9.46
N HIS A 115 -8.97 22.15 9.55
CA HIS A 115 -8.53 21.50 10.82
C HIS A 115 -7.62 20.26 10.69
N SER A 116 -7.18 19.85 9.49
CA SER A 116 -6.46 18.58 9.29
C SER A 116 -4.93 18.68 9.25
N ALA A 117 -4.34 19.78 9.74
CA ALA A 117 -2.88 19.90 9.85
C ALA A 117 -2.29 19.13 11.05
N GLU A 118 -3.12 18.65 11.98
CA GLU A 118 -2.67 17.97 13.22
C GLU A 118 -2.81 16.43 13.16
N ARG A 119 -3.16 15.86 12.01
CA ARG A 119 -3.44 14.42 11.86
C ARG A 119 -2.66 13.81 10.70
N ASP A 120 -1.34 13.69 10.87
CA ASP A 120 -0.33 13.19 9.91
C ASP A 120 -0.52 11.73 9.43
N TRP A 121 -1.64 11.09 9.74
CA TRP A 121 -1.91 9.68 9.46
C TRP A 121 -2.99 9.42 8.39
N ARG A 122 -3.59 10.49 7.84
CA ARG A 122 -4.62 10.41 6.80
C ARG A 122 -4.21 11.20 5.56
N GLY A 123 -4.60 10.71 4.38
CA GLY A 123 -4.38 11.42 3.11
C GLY A 123 -2.90 11.50 2.71
N ALA A 124 -2.55 12.53 1.94
CA ALA A 124 -1.21 12.71 1.36
C ALA A 124 -0.10 12.97 2.40
N LEU A 125 -0.46 13.36 3.62
CA LEU A 125 0.47 13.58 4.72
C LEU A 125 0.80 12.29 5.51
N ARG A 126 0.17 11.16 5.18
CA ARG A 126 0.46 9.87 5.81
C ARG A 126 1.90 9.42 5.55
N GLN A 127 2.50 8.70 6.50
CA GLN A 127 3.75 7.99 6.26
C GLN A 127 3.62 7.05 5.06
N LYS A 128 4.60 7.06 4.15
CA LYS A 128 4.55 6.21 2.96
C LYS A 128 4.52 4.75 3.39
N ARG A 129 3.69 3.97 2.72
CA ARG A 129 3.61 2.53 2.91
C ARG A 129 3.44 1.81 1.58
N LEU A 130 3.87 0.57 1.55
CA LEU A 130 3.70 -0.32 0.42
C LEU A 130 3.36 -1.72 0.90
N LEU A 131 2.69 -2.48 0.04
CA LEU A 131 2.44 -3.89 0.20
C LEU A 131 3.48 -4.67 -0.60
N LEU A 132 4.37 -5.38 0.07
CA LEU A 132 5.36 -6.25 -0.56
C LEU A 132 4.67 -7.57 -0.95
N ALA A 133 4.57 -7.83 -2.25
CA ALA A 133 4.00 -9.07 -2.78
C ALA A 133 5.14 -10.03 -3.17
N VAL A 134 5.42 -10.99 -2.30
CA VAL A 134 6.49 -11.97 -2.46
C VAL A 134 5.97 -13.19 -3.19
N LEU A 135 6.42 -13.41 -4.42
CA LEU A 135 6.16 -14.63 -5.19
C LEU A 135 7.12 -15.74 -4.77
N HIS A 136 6.56 -16.89 -4.45
CA HIS A 136 7.27 -18.13 -4.15
C HIS A 136 7.31 -19.05 -5.38
N ASP A 137 8.27 -19.98 -5.40
CA ASP A 137 8.46 -20.94 -6.51
C ASP A 137 7.26 -21.90 -6.70
N ASP A 138 6.45 -22.10 -5.65
CA ASP A 138 5.22 -22.89 -5.68
C ASP A 138 4.00 -22.11 -6.21
N SER A 139 4.22 -20.89 -6.73
CA SER A 139 3.19 -19.94 -7.16
C SER A 139 2.35 -19.31 -6.03
N THR A 140 2.70 -19.53 -4.77
CA THR A 140 2.11 -18.79 -3.64
C THR A 140 2.58 -17.34 -3.65
N ILE A 141 1.68 -16.40 -3.34
CA ILE A 141 2.03 -14.98 -3.16
C ILE A 141 1.73 -14.58 -1.71
N SER A 142 2.77 -14.11 -1.02
CA SER A 142 2.67 -13.61 0.35
C SER A 142 2.68 -12.09 0.35
N TYR A 143 1.77 -11.48 1.11
CA TYR A 143 1.64 -10.02 1.18
C TYR A 143 2.10 -9.49 2.55
N TYR A 144 3.05 -8.57 2.55
CA TYR A 144 3.55 -7.90 3.76
C TYR A 144 3.37 -6.41 3.67
N LEU A 145 2.83 -5.78 4.70
CA LEU A 145 2.74 -4.32 4.77
C LEU A 145 4.04 -3.73 5.33
N MET A 146 4.64 -2.80 4.60
CA MET A 146 5.88 -2.12 4.96
C MET A 146 5.66 -0.60 5.03
N HIS A 147 6.19 0.04 6.07
CA HIS A 147 6.10 1.49 6.28
C HIS A 147 7.48 2.12 6.17
N GLU A 148 7.52 3.38 5.70
CA GLU A 148 8.69 4.24 5.76
C GLU A 148 8.79 4.85 7.17
N GLY A 149 9.76 4.38 7.96
CA GLY A 149 10.06 4.90 9.30
C GLY A 149 9.57 4.02 10.46
N ILE A 150 9.66 4.56 11.68
CA ILE A 150 9.26 3.88 12.91
C ILE A 150 7.75 4.02 13.10
N VAL A 151 7.03 2.90 13.17
CA VAL A 151 5.62 2.84 13.54
C VAL A 151 5.50 2.71 15.06
N LYS A 152 4.60 3.46 15.70
CA LYS A 152 4.33 3.33 17.15
C LYS A 152 3.93 1.88 17.48
N PRO A 153 4.48 1.26 18.53
CA PRO A 153 4.12 -0.10 18.91
C PRO A 153 2.63 -0.14 19.29
N ARG A 154 1.90 -1.14 18.78
CA ARG A 154 0.53 -1.42 19.24
C ARG A 154 0.62 -1.88 20.69
N GLN A 155 0.04 -1.11 21.62
CA GLN A 155 -0.21 -1.61 22.96
C GLN A 155 -1.45 -2.51 22.87
N ASN A 156 -1.24 -3.80 23.13
CA ASN A 156 -2.31 -4.79 23.30
C ASN A 156 -2.91 -4.69 24.69
#